data_AF-A0A316HBM5-F1
#
_entry.id   AF-A0A316HBM5-F1
#
_cell.length_a   1.000
_cell.length_b   1.000
_cell.length_c   1.000
_cell.angle_alpha   90.00
_cell.angle_beta   90.00
_cell.angle_gamma   90.00
#
_symmetry.space_group_name_H-M   'P 1'
#
loop_
_entity.id
_entity.type
_entity.pdbx_description
1 polymer ?
#
loop_
_entity_poly.entity_id
_entity_poly.type
_entity_poly.pdbx_seq_one_letter_code
_entity_poly.pdbx_strand_id
1 'polypeptide(L)' 'MELVFLPTYSSWLNWIEAEFAALRYFTLNGTDHCGCTEQNAATAGDVRWRNSRARPK' A
#
# COMPACT_ATOMS: atom_id res chain seq x y z
N MET A 1 22.00 0.16 8.41
CA MET A 1 20.73 0.88 8.20
C MET A 1 21.06 2.34 8.03
N GLU A 2 20.65 2.95 6.92
CA GLU A 2 20.87 4.37 6.63
C GLU A 2 19.49 5.04 6.51
N LEU A 3 19.30 6.13 7.23
CA LEU A 3 18.07 6.93 7.18
C LEU A 3 18.25 8.01 6.12
N VAL A 4 17.48 7.91 5.03
CA VAL A 4 17.44 8.94 3.99
C VAL A 4 16.19 9.80 4.22
N PHE A 5 16.40 11.08 4.48
CA PHE A 5 15.33 12.04 4.70
C PHE A 5 14.96 12.74 3.39
N LEU A 6 13.67 12.79 3.09
CA LEU A 6 13.14 13.52 1.94
C LEU A 6 12.65 14.92 2.36
N PRO A 7 12.74 15.94 1.48
CA PRO A 7 12.18 17.25 1.76
C PRO A 7 10.67 17.19 2.01
N THR A 8 10.15 18.15 2.78
CA THR A 8 8.71 18.28 3.04
C THR A 8 7.93 18.34 1.72
N TYR A 9 6.80 17.61 1.66
CA TYR A 9 5.95 17.46 0.47
C TYR A 9 6.59 16.77 -0.75
N SER A 10 7.72 16.07 -0.59
CA SER A 10 8.36 15.33 -1.68
C SER A 10 8.00 13.84 -1.67
N SER A 11 6.73 13.50 -1.39
CA SER A 11 6.28 12.09 -1.37
C SER A 11 6.50 11.39 -2.71
N TRP A 12 6.52 12.13 -3.83
CA TRP A 12 6.84 11.58 -5.16
C TRP A 12 8.27 11.03 -5.28
N LEU A 13 9.21 11.44 -4.43
CA LEU A 13 10.57 10.87 -4.37
C LEU A 13 10.60 9.54 -3.60
N ASN A 14 9.55 9.22 -2.86
CA ASN A 14 9.46 8.00 -2.11
C ASN A 14 8.91 6.88 -3.01
N TRP A 15 9.78 5.94 -3.39
CA TRP A 15 9.38 4.84 -4.27
C TRP A 15 8.25 3.99 -3.69
N ILE A 16 8.12 3.93 -2.37
CA ILE A 16 7.05 3.18 -1.71
C ILE A 16 5.66 3.76 -2.02
N GLU A 17 5.53 5.08 -2.22
CA GLU A 17 4.23 5.73 -2.45
C GLU A 17 3.56 5.21 -3.73
N ALA A 18 4.34 4.97 -4.78
CA ALA A 18 3.85 4.40 -6.04
C ALA A 18 3.33 2.96 -5.89
N GLU A 19 3.93 2.17 -5.00
CA GLU A 19 3.53 0.77 -4.74
C GLU A 19 2.18 0.69 -4.00
N PHE A 20 1.91 1.66 -3.12
CA PHE A 20 0.73 1.66 -2.25
C PHE A 20 -0.45 2.50 -2.76
N ALA A 21 -0.26 3.29 -3.82
CA ALA A 21 -1.33 4.09 -4.41
C ALA A 21 -2.57 3.26 -4.78
N ALA A 22 -2.38 2.09 -5.39
CA ALA A 22 -3.47 1.20 -5.75
C ALA A 22 -4.12 0.51 -4.53
N LEU A 23 -3.34 0.20 -3.48
CA LEU A 23 -3.87 -0.34 -2.22
C LEU A 23 -4.80 0.68 -1.55
N ARG A 24 -4.41 1.96 -1.51
CA ARG A 24 -5.22 3.05 -0.96
C ARG A 24 -6.61 3.11 -1.60
N TYR A 25 -6.70 3.02 -2.93
CA TYR A 25 -8.00 3.05 -3.60
C TYR A 25 -8.83 1.80 -3.30
N PHE A 26 -8.21 0.63 -3.31
CA PHE A 26 -8.91 -0.65 -3.14
C PHE A 26 -9.44 -0.86 -1.73
N THR A 27 -8.66 -0.52 -0.69
CA THR A 27 -9.01 -0.84 0.70
C THR A 27 -9.61 0.32 1.49
N LEU A 28 -9.35 1.57 1.09
CA LEU A 28 -9.80 2.75 1.84
C LEU A 28 -10.93 3.53 1.16
N ASN A 29 -11.13 3.37 -0.15
CA ASN A 29 -12.02 4.26 -0.91
C ASN A 29 -13.02 3.54 -1.85
N GLY A 30 -13.05 2.21 -1.90
CA GLY A 30 -13.75 1.46 -2.95
C GLY A 30 -14.66 0.31 -2.51
N THR A 31 -14.73 0.00 -1.21
CA THR A 31 -15.44 -1.18 -0.70
C THR A 31 -16.19 -0.81 0.57
N ASP A 32 -17.51 -1.05 0.60
CA ASP A 32 -18.32 -0.98 1.82
C ASP A 32 -17.94 -2.14 2.75
N HIS A 33 -16.76 -2.04 3.36
CA HIS A 33 -16.35 -2.95 4.41
C HIS A 33 -17.24 -2.69 5.62
N CYS A 34 -17.87 -3.75 6.14
CA CYS A 34 -18.79 -3.66 7.28
C CYS A 34 -18.07 -3.35 8.61
N GLY A 35 -16.73 -3.21 8.61
CA GLY A 35 -15.95 -2.79 9.77
C GLY A 35 -14.43 -2.95 9.61
N CYS A 36 -13.69 -2.48 10.63
CA CYS A 36 -12.22 -2.46 10.65
C CYS A 36 -11.57 -3.84 10.47
N THR A 37 -12.17 -4.90 11.03
CA THR A 37 -11.67 -6.28 10.88
C THR A 37 -11.69 -6.75 9.42
N GLU A 38 -12.75 -6.43 8.69
CA GLU A 38 -12.90 -6.80 7.29
C GLU A 38 -11.91 -6.04 6.41
N GLN A 39 -11.75 -4.74 6.67
CA GLN A 39 -10.78 -3.90 5.99
C GLN A 39 -9.32 -4.38 6.21
N ASN A 40 -8.99 -4.80 7.43
CA ASN A 40 -7.69 -5.41 7.74
C ASN A 40 -7.49 -6.72 6.98
N ALA A 41 -8.52 -7.57 6.91
CA ALA A 41 -8.45 -8.83 6.18
C ALA A 41 -8.26 -8.60 4.67
N ALA A 42 -8.97 -7.64 4.08
CA ALA A 42 -8.84 -7.25 2.67
C ALA A 42 -7.44 -6.71 2.37
N THR A 43 -6.92 -5.83 3.22
CA THR A 43 -5.55 -5.29 3.10
C THR A 43 -4.50 -6.39 3.16
N ALA A 44 -4.61 -7.31 4.12
CA ALA A 44 -3.69 -8.44 4.24
C ALA A 44 -3.80 -9.41 3.06
N GLY A 45 -4.99 -9.59 2.50
CA GLY A 45 -5.23 -10.37 1.29
C GLY A 45 -4.52 -9.79 0.07
N ASP A 46 -4.68 -8.48 -0.18
CA ASP A 46 -4.07 -7.79 -1.31
C ASP A 46 -2.53 -7.84 -1.24
N VAL A 47 -1.93 -7.55 -0.09
CA VAL A 47 -0.47 -7.59 0.10
C VAL A 47 0.07 -9.00 -0.19
N ARG A 48 -0.56 -10.06 0.33
CA ARG A 48 -0.13 -11.44 0.07
C ARG A 48 -0.23 -11.78 -1.42
N TRP A 49 -1.33 -11.40 -2.06
CA TRP A 49 -1.56 -11.64 -3.48
C TRP A 49 -0.52 -10.93 -4.34
N ARG A 50 -0.24 -9.65 -4.08
CA ARG A 50 0.79 -8.87 -4.79
C ARG A 50 2.18 -9.49 -4.63
N ASN A 51 2.56 -9.83 -3.41
CA ASN A 51 3.87 -10.43 -3.12
C ASN A 51 4.04 -11.78 -3.81
N SER A 52 2.98 -12.59 -3.89
CA SER A 52 3.02 -13.88 -4.62
C SER A 52 3.24 -13.73 -6.14
N ARG A 53 2.96 -12.55 -6.69
CA ARG A 53 3.06 -12.25 -8.13
C ARG A 53 4.20 -11.29 -8.45
N ALA A 54 4.91 -10.82 -7.42
CA ALA A 54 6.04 -9.93 -7.60
C ALA A 54 7.11 -10.63 -8.41
N ARG A 55 7.56 -9.99 -9.48
CA ARG A 55 8.74 -10.40 -10.23
C ARG A 55 9.95 -9.65 -9.67
N PRO A 56 11.16 -10.24 -9.71
CA PRO A 56 12.38 -9.50 -9.44
C PRO A 56 12.42 -8.24 -10.32
N LYS A 57 12.74 -7.10 -9.71
CA LYS A 57 12.91 -5.83 -10.42
C LYS A 57 14.30 -5.76 -11.05
#